data_AF-A0AA39G2D9-F1
#
_entry.id   AF-A0AA39G2D9-F1
#
_cell.length_a   1.000
_cell.length_b   1.000
_cell.length_c   1.000
_cell.angle_alpha   90.00
_cell.angle_beta   90.00
_cell.angle_gamma   90.00
#
_symmetry.space_group_name_H-M   'P 1'
#
loop_
_entity.id
_entity.type
_entity.pdbx_description
1 polymer ?
#
loop_
_entity_poly.entity_id
_entity_poly.type
_entity_poly.pdbx_seq_one_letter_code
_entity_poly.pdbx_strand_id
1 'polypeptide(L)'
;MAGKTEKPKSGPGAIGKLYLIAYNLILVIGWSYVLCLLTRSYLTDDFKGQTLWDTVRNSLFIFQNAAVLEIFHAIFGLVRSNPVITTFQVLSRVMVVCGVLLATPPTAAASSIGLPIALFAWSVTEIIRYGYYFANLISFVPHFIVWLRYTTFIILYPIGVTGELLCFYAAQNYASANPSLWSYTLPNSWNFTFSYNYFLIFVMLLYIPLFPQMYLHMFAQRKKILGTPASLKTQKIDHSTKAKM
;
A
#
# COMPACT_ATOMS: atom_id res chain seq x y z
N MET A 1 19.69 -36.32 9.32
CA MET A 1 18.89 -35.53 8.36
C MET A 1 19.59 -34.20 8.16
N ALA A 2 20.12 -33.95 6.97
CA ALA A 2 21.00 -32.81 6.67
C ALA A 2 20.23 -31.48 6.78
N GLY A 3 20.70 -30.60 7.67
CA GLY A 3 20.24 -29.22 7.76
C GLY A 3 20.55 -28.49 6.46
N LYS A 4 19.50 -28.10 5.71
CA LYS A 4 19.63 -27.16 4.60
C LYS A 4 20.10 -25.83 5.17
N THR A 5 21.40 -25.54 5.04
CA THR A 5 21.95 -24.20 5.20
C THR A 5 21.39 -23.32 4.08
N GLU A 6 20.35 -22.55 4.39
CA GLU A 6 19.88 -21.49 3.50
C GLU A 6 21.05 -20.51 3.27
N LYS A 7 21.59 -20.51 2.05
CA LYS A 7 22.55 -19.49 1.61
C LYS A 7 21.94 -18.10 1.88
N PRO A 8 22.67 -17.15 2.49
CA PRO A 8 22.17 -15.80 2.64
C PRO A 8 21.90 -15.25 1.24
N LYS A 9 20.63 -15.01 0.90
CA LYS A 9 20.24 -14.35 -0.35
C LYS A 9 21.07 -13.06 -0.47
N SER A 10 21.94 -13.00 -1.47
CA SER A 10 22.80 -11.84 -1.73
C SER A 10 21.90 -10.62 -1.90
N GLY A 11 22.21 -9.54 -1.17
CA GLY A 11 21.50 -8.27 -1.34
C GLY A 11 21.59 -7.77 -2.79
N PRO A 12 20.76 -6.79 -3.17
CA PRO A 12 20.80 -6.24 -4.51
C PRO A 12 22.22 -5.77 -4.85
N GLY A 13 22.72 -6.15 -6.03
CA GLY A 13 23.99 -5.63 -6.55
C GLY A 13 23.96 -4.10 -6.68
N ALA A 14 25.12 -3.46 -6.90
CA ALA A 14 25.23 -1.99 -6.93
C ALA A 14 24.19 -1.32 -7.87
N ILE A 15 23.94 -1.91 -9.04
CA ILE A 15 22.93 -1.44 -10.00
C ILE A 15 21.52 -1.56 -9.44
N GLY A 16 21.19 -2.71 -8.82
CA GLY A 16 19.89 -2.93 -8.19
C GLY A 16 19.65 -1.96 -7.01
N LYS A 17 20.71 -1.65 -6.26
CA LYS A 17 20.67 -0.65 -5.19
C LYS A 17 20.39 0.75 -5.72
N LEU A 18 21.08 1.18 -6.79
CA LEU A 18 20.87 2.49 -7.42
C LEU A 18 19.45 2.60 -8.00
N TYR A 19 18.98 1.56 -8.69
CA TYR A 19 17.61 1.48 -9.19
C TYR A 19 16.59 1.63 -8.06
N LEU A 20 16.76 0.89 -6.95
CA LEU A 20 15.85 1.00 -5.81
C LEU A 20 15.89 2.39 -5.17
N ILE A 21 17.06 3.04 -5.09
CA ILE A 21 17.17 4.41 -4.59
C ILE A 21 16.33 5.37 -5.45
N ALA A 22 16.50 5.31 -6.78
CA ALA A 22 15.74 6.14 -7.71
C ALA A 22 14.23 5.85 -7.64
N TYR A 23 13.86 4.56 -7.61
CA TYR A 23 12.47 4.11 -7.49
C TYR A 23 11.79 4.66 -6.23
N ASN A 24 12.41 4.49 -5.07
CA ASN A 24 11.86 4.99 -3.81
C ASN A 24 11.77 6.52 -3.80
N LEU A 25 12.77 7.23 -4.34
CA LEU A 25 12.76 8.69 -4.40
C LEU A 25 11.62 9.22 -5.29
N ILE A 26 11.45 8.65 -6.48
CA ILE A 26 10.35 9.01 -7.40
C ILE A 26 9.00 8.82 -6.71
N LEU A 27 8.83 7.74 -5.95
CA LEU A 27 7.57 7.47 -5.25
C LEU A 27 7.35 8.40 -4.07
N VAL A 28 8.39 8.77 -3.31
CA VAL A 28 8.27 9.81 -2.27
C VAL A 28 7.78 11.12 -2.90
N ILE A 29 8.40 11.55 -4.00
CA ILE A 29 8.02 12.78 -4.71
C ILE A 29 6.59 12.67 -5.23
N GLY A 30 6.24 11.54 -5.85
CA GLY A 30 4.92 11.30 -6.40
C GLY A 30 3.80 11.33 -5.37
N TRP A 31 3.96 10.63 -4.26
CA TRP A 31 2.97 10.64 -3.17
C TRP A 31 2.93 11.98 -2.43
N SER A 32 4.05 12.69 -2.33
CA SER A 32 4.06 14.07 -1.82
C SER A 32 3.28 15.00 -2.74
N TYR A 33 3.42 14.83 -4.05
CA TYR A 33 2.64 15.59 -5.04
C TYR A 33 1.14 15.31 -4.93
N VAL A 34 0.73 14.03 -4.79
CA VAL A 34 -0.67 13.66 -4.55
C VAL A 34 -1.21 14.30 -3.28
N LEU A 35 -0.44 14.30 -2.17
CA LEU A 35 -0.83 14.96 -0.92
C LEU A 35 -0.97 16.48 -1.09
N CYS A 36 -0.08 17.12 -1.84
CA CYS A 36 -0.18 18.53 -2.17
C CYS A 36 -1.43 18.84 -3.00
N LEU A 37 -1.75 18.02 -4.01
CA LEU A 37 -2.97 18.17 -4.81
C LEU A 37 -4.23 18.05 -3.94
N LEU A 38 -4.28 17.04 -3.08
CA LEU A 38 -5.36 16.87 -2.11
C LEU A 38 -5.51 18.11 -1.23
N THR A 39 -4.41 18.60 -0.67
CA THR A 39 -4.41 19.76 0.23
C THR A 39 -4.87 21.03 -0.48
N ARG A 40 -4.34 21.30 -1.69
CA ARG A 40 -4.72 22.47 -2.50
C ARG A 40 -6.17 22.41 -2.96
N SER A 41 -6.71 21.22 -3.22
CA SER A 41 -8.12 21.04 -3.57
C SER A 41 -9.09 21.43 -2.45
N TYR A 42 -8.67 21.41 -1.18
CA TYR A 42 -9.52 21.75 -0.03
C TYR A 42 -9.18 23.09 0.62
N LEU A 43 -7.91 23.51 0.57
CA LEU A 43 -7.43 24.72 1.25
C LEU A 43 -7.22 25.92 0.31
N THR A 44 -7.34 25.72 -1.00
CA THR A 44 -7.07 26.76 -1.99
C THR A 44 -8.13 26.76 -3.08
N ASP A 45 -8.37 27.92 -3.66
CA ASP A 45 -9.31 28.12 -4.77
C ASP A 45 -8.72 27.70 -6.14
N ASP A 46 -7.53 27.08 -6.14
CA ASP A 46 -6.75 26.75 -7.35
C ASP A 46 -7.50 25.85 -8.34
N PHE A 47 -8.45 25.05 -7.84
CA PHE A 47 -9.20 24.06 -8.64
C PHE A 47 -10.70 24.38 -8.70
N LYS A 48 -11.10 25.65 -8.55
CA LYS A 48 -12.50 26.07 -8.67
C LYS A 48 -13.15 25.48 -9.94
N GLY A 49 -14.15 24.61 -9.75
CA GLY A 49 -14.92 23.96 -10.81
C GLY A 49 -14.42 22.57 -11.26
N GLN A 50 -13.29 22.07 -10.75
CA GLN A 50 -12.84 20.69 -10.98
C GLN A 50 -13.18 19.80 -9.78
N THR A 51 -13.47 18.53 -10.04
CA THR A 51 -13.62 17.56 -8.94
C THR A 51 -12.25 17.10 -8.43
N LEU A 52 -12.17 16.69 -7.17
CA LEU A 52 -10.95 16.09 -6.60
C LEU A 52 -10.40 14.96 -7.49
N TRP A 53 -11.32 14.18 -8.07
CA TRP A 53 -10.97 13.10 -8.97
C TRP A 53 -10.26 13.57 -10.23
N ASP A 54 -10.76 14.63 -10.89
CA ASP A 54 -10.17 15.12 -12.14
C ASP A 54 -8.72 15.55 -11.95
N THR A 55 -8.41 16.16 -10.81
CA THR A 55 -7.06 16.61 -10.47
C THR A 55 -6.14 15.45 -10.07
N VAL A 56 -6.64 14.51 -9.27
CA VAL A 56 -5.78 13.47 -8.65
C VAL A 56 -5.68 12.19 -9.49
N ARG A 57 -6.66 11.91 -10.36
CA ARG A 57 -6.79 10.65 -11.12
C ARG A 57 -5.50 10.20 -11.80
N ASN A 58 -4.86 11.08 -12.57
CA ASN A 58 -3.68 10.72 -13.36
C ASN A 58 -2.50 10.37 -12.45
N SER A 59 -2.22 11.22 -11.45
CA SER A 59 -1.15 11.00 -10.48
C SER A 59 -1.37 9.72 -9.68
N LEU A 60 -2.60 9.54 -9.16
CA LEU A 60 -2.96 8.35 -8.39
C LEU A 60 -2.82 7.08 -9.22
N PHE A 61 -3.31 7.08 -10.47
CA PHE A 61 -3.20 5.93 -11.36
C PHE A 61 -1.74 5.53 -11.59
N ILE A 62 -0.86 6.49 -11.90
CA ILE A 62 0.55 6.22 -12.18
C ILE A 62 1.25 5.66 -10.94
N PHE A 63 1.15 6.35 -9.80
CA PHE A 63 1.91 5.95 -8.61
C PHE A 63 1.35 4.69 -7.94
N GLN A 64 0.02 4.47 -8.00
CA GLN A 64 -0.58 3.25 -7.47
C GLN A 64 -0.20 2.02 -8.33
N ASN A 65 -0.18 2.16 -9.66
CA ASN A 65 0.26 1.05 -10.53
C ASN A 65 1.77 0.84 -10.48
N ALA A 66 2.57 1.88 -10.24
CA ALA A 66 4.01 1.74 -10.01
C ALA A 66 4.34 0.87 -8.78
N ALA A 67 3.44 0.79 -7.80
CA ALA A 67 3.57 -0.11 -6.63
C ALA A 67 3.49 -1.59 -7.00
N VAL A 68 2.93 -1.95 -8.17
CA VAL A 68 2.95 -3.35 -8.67
C VAL A 68 4.38 -3.84 -8.87
N LEU A 69 5.33 -2.95 -9.19
CA LEU A 69 6.75 -3.28 -9.27
C LEU A 69 7.30 -3.83 -7.95
N GLU A 70 6.73 -3.48 -6.79
CA GLU A 70 7.14 -4.03 -5.50
C GLU A 70 6.87 -5.53 -5.39
N ILE A 71 5.80 -6.01 -6.03
CA ILE A 71 5.50 -7.45 -6.07
C ILE A 71 6.63 -8.17 -6.81
N PHE A 72 7.06 -7.62 -7.95
CA PHE A 72 8.20 -8.14 -8.69
C PHE A 72 9.50 -8.06 -7.89
N HIS A 73 9.76 -6.94 -7.19
CA HIS A 73 10.95 -6.81 -6.33
C HIS A 73 10.98 -7.86 -5.21
N ALA A 74 9.82 -8.20 -4.64
CA ALA A 74 9.70 -9.24 -3.63
C ALA A 74 9.89 -10.65 -4.23
N ILE A 75 9.29 -10.94 -5.39
CA ILE A 75 9.40 -12.23 -6.08
C ILE A 75 10.84 -12.52 -6.50
N PHE A 76 11.50 -11.55 -7.15
CA PHE A 76 12.89 -11.70 -7.59
C PHE A 76 13.91 -11.58 -6.45
N GLY A 77 13.46 -11.35 -5.21
CA GLY A 77 14.32 -11.27 -4.03
C GLY A 77 15.19 -10.02 -3.97
N LEU A 78 14.85 -8.98 -4.75
CA LEU A 78 15.52 -7.68 -4.72
C LEU A 78 15.31 -6.99 -3.35
N VAL A 79 14.17 -7.26 -2.71
CA VAL A 79 13.83 -6.80 -1.36
C VAL A 79 13.43 -7.99 -0.49
N ARG A 80 13.88 -8.00 0.77
CA ARG A 80 13.59 -9.06 1.74
C ARG A 80 12.19 -8.89 2.34
N SER A 81 11.16 -9.22 1.56
CA SER A 81 9.74 -9.20 1.95
C SER A 81 9.05 -10.51 1.58
N ASN A 82 7.92 -10.81 2.23
CA ASN A 82 7.06 -11.92 1.84
C ASN A 82 6.22 -11.51 0.61
N PRO A 83 6.42 -12.12 -0.57
CA PRO A 83 5.73 -11.71 -1.80
C PRO A 83 4.20 -11.77 -1.70
N VAL A 84 3.66 -12.73 -0.94
CA VAL A 84 2.20 -12.89 -0.78
C VAL A 84 1.60 -11.71 -0.02
N ILE A 85 2.23 -11.33 1.09
CA ILE A 85 1.79 -10.19 1.91
C ILE A 85 1.89 -8.88 1.09
N THR A 86 2.99 -8.68 0.36
CA THR A 86 3.16 -7.52 -0.52
C THR A 86 2.11 -7.50 -1.63
N THR A 87 1.79 -8.66 -2.22
CA THR A 87 0.75 -8.77 -3.25
C THR A 87 -0.60 -8.34 -2.73
N PHE A 88 -1.05 -8.86 -1.57
CA PHE A 88 -2.33 -8.44 -1.00
C PHE A 88 -2.37 -6.94 -0.68
N GLN A 89 -1.29 -6.36 -0.15
CA GLN A 89 -1.23 -4.93 0.17
C GLN A 89 -1.31 -4.03 -1.08
N VAL A 90 -0.63 -4.41 -2.16
CA VAL A 90 -0.61 -3.63 -3.40
C VAL A 90 -1.90 -3.86 -4.18
N LEU A 91 -2.32 -5.12 -4.33
CA LEU A 91 -3.53 -5.47 -5.07
C LEU A 91 -4.78 -4.86 -4.45
N SER A 92 -4.91 -4.84 -3.12
CA SER A 92 -6.04 -4.20 -2.43
C SER A 92 -6.25 -2.76 -2.89
N ARG A 93 -5.17 -1.99 -3.01
CA ARG A 93 -5.23 -0.58 -3.41
C ARG A 93 -5.36 -0.38 -4.91
N VAL A 94 -4.72 -1.24 -5.72
CA VAL A 94 -4.95 -1.29 -7.17
C VAL A 94 -6.42 -1.60 -7.47
N MET A 95 -7.04 -2.50 -6.70
CA MET A 95 -8.47 -2.80 -6.83
C MET A 95 -9.35 -1.58 -6.55
N VAL A 96 -9.00 -0.75 -5.57
CA VAL A 96 -9.73 0.51 -5.32
C VAL A 96 -9.54 1.49 -6.49
N VAL A 97 -8.32 1.67 -7.01
CA VAL A 97 -8.09 2.63 -8.10
C VAL A 97 -8.70 2.15 -9.42
N CYS A 98 -8.38 0.93 -9.85
CA CYS A 98 -8.80 0.40 -11.14
C CYS A 98 -10.20 -0.21 -11.10
N GLY A 99 -10.49 -1.01 -10.07
CA GLY A 99 -11.72 -1.80 -9.96
C GLY A 99 -12.87 -1.09 -9.25
N VAL A 100 -12.68 0.13 -8.73
CA VAL A 100 -13.74 0.90 -8.06
C VAL A 100 -13.80 2.31 -8.65
N LEU A 101 -12.73 3.09 -8.54
CA LEU A 101 -12.71 4.50 -8.93
C LEU A 101 -12.73 4.70 -10.46
N LEU A 102 -11.98 3.89 -11.22
CA LEU A 102 -12.01 3.93 -12.69
C LEU A 102 -13.14 3.11 -13.31
N ALA A 103 -13.60 2.06 -12.63
CA ALA A 103 -14.66 1.17 -13.11
C ALA A 103 -16.06 1.79 -12.96
N THR A 104 -16.23 2.78 -12.08
CA THR A 104 -17.49 3.52 -11.89
C THR A 104 -17.37 4.96 -12.38
N PRO A 105 -18.49 5.63 -12.71
CA PRO A 105 -18.45 7.04 -13.09
C PRO A 105 -17.87 7.92 -11.98
N PRO A 106 -17.23 9.05 -12.31
CA PRO A 106 -16.67 9.99 -11.34
C PRO A 106 -17.69 10.48 -10.28
N THR A 107 -18.97 10.51 -10.63
CA THR A 107 -20.09 10.92 -9.76
C THR A 107 -20.46 9.91 -8.67
N ALA A 108 -19.93 8.68 -8.74
CA ALA A 108 -20.22 7.62 -7.78
C ALA A 108 -19.08 7.49 -6.74
N ALA A 109 -18.16 6.55 -6.93
CA ALA A 109 -17.13 6.25 -5.93
C ALA A 109 -16.13 7.38 -5.73
N ALA A 110 -15.77 8.09 -6.81
CA ALA A 110 -14.78 9.16 -6.75
C ALA A 110 -15.34 10.46 -6.14
N SER A 111 -16.68 10.60 -6.07
CA SER A 111 -17.35 11.69 -5.35
C SER A 111 -17.62 11.36 -3.88
N SER A 112 -17.33 10.12 -3.45
CA SER A 112 -17.54 9.72 -2.06
C SER A 112 -16.51 10.36 -1.12
N ILE A 113 -16.90 10.53 0.14
CA ILE A 113 -15.97 10.95 1.22
C ILE A 113 -14.86 9.92 1.47
N GLY A 114 -15.01 8.69 0.97
CA GLY A 114 -13.99 7.65 1.06
C GLY A 114 -12.70 8.02 0.33
N LEU A 115 -12.81 8.70 -0.83
CA LEU A 115 -11.65 9.06 -1.66
C LEU A 115 -10.66 9.98 -0.92
N PRO A 116 -11.05 11.15 -0.37
CA PRO A 116 -10.11 12.02 0.33
C PRO A 116 -9.52 11.37 1.58
N ILE A 117 -10.30 10.57 2.31
CA ILE A 117 -9.84 9.84 3.51
C ILE A 117 -8.76 8.81 3.12
N ALA A 118 -9.03 8.00 2.09
CA ALA A 118 -8.08 7.01 1.59
C ALA A 118 -6.83 7.68 1.03
N LEU A 119 -6.98 8.73 0.21
CA LEU A 119 -5.85 9.47 -0.38
C LEU A 119 -4.93 10.07 0.69
N PHE A 120 -5.49 10.67 1.73
CA PHE A 120 -4.70 11.20 2.83
C PHE A 120 -3.90 10.08 3.53
N ALA A 121 -4.59 9.02 3.95
CA ALA A 121 -3.97 7.91 4.66
C ALA A 121 -2.89 7.21 3.82
N TRP A 122 -3.18 6.97 2.53
CA TRP A 122 -2.24 6.38 1.58
C TRP A 122 -1.02 7.27 1.39
N SER A 123 -1.22 8.55 1.07
CA SER A 123 -0.11 9.45 0.76
C SER A 123 0.85 9.58 1.95
N VAL A 124 0.34 9.80 3.16
CA VAL A 124 1.19 9.90 4.36
C VAL A 124 1.92 8.58 4.63
N THR A 125 1.22 7.44 4.54
CA THR A 125 1.82 6.13 4.76
C THR A 125 2.93 5.83 3.73
N GLU A 126 2.69 6.17 2.47
CA GLU A 126 3.61 5.89 1.38
C GLU A 126 4.86 6.77 1.41
N ILE A 127 4.70 8.06 1.71
CA ILE A 127 5.84 8.99 1.89
C ILE A 127 6.78 8.45 2.99
N ILE A 128 6.23 8.03 4.14
CA ILE A 128 7.02 7.48 5.25
C ILE A 128 7.66 6.15 4.84
N ARG A 129 6.93 5.28 4.13
CA ARG A 129 7.39 3.94 3.74
C ARG A 129 8.55 4.00 2.75
N TYR A 130 8.37 4.71 1.64
CA TYR A 130 9.42 4.89 0.64
C TYR A 130 10.57 5.74 1.16
N GLY A 131 10.29 6.74 1.99
CA GLY A 131 11.33 7.52 2.69
C GLY A 131 12.21 6.64 3.57
N TYR A 132 11.61 5.71 4.33
CA TYR A 132 12.37 4.71 5.08
C TYR A 132 13.18 3.78 4.17
N TYR A 133 12.61 3.29 3.07
CA TYR A 133 13.32 2.39 2.16
C TYR A 133 14.52 3.07 1.50
N PHE A 134 14.35 4.32 1.06
CA PHE A 134 15.42 5.17 0.57
C PHE A 134 16.52 5.34 1.64
N ALA A 135 16.14 5.75 2.85
CA ALA A 135 17.05 5.94 3.99
C ALA A 135 17.82 4.64 4.33
N ASN A 136 17.15 3.49 4.25
CA ASN A 136 17.74 2.20 4.53
C ASN A 136 18.81 1.82 3.49
N LEU A 137 18.60 2.18 2.23
CA LEU A 137 19.56 1.91 1.16
C LEU A 137 20.81 2.80 1.28
N ILE A 138 20.67 4.05 1.72
CA ILE A 138 21.84 4.94 1.98
C ILE A 138 22.53 4.65 3.32
N SER A 139 22.12 3.59 4.04
CA SER A 139 22.64 3.19 5.36
C SER A 139 22.52 4.27 6.45
N PHE A 140 21.71 5.30 6.24
CA PHE A 140 21.46 6.37 7.19
C PHE A 140 19.96 6.47 7.45
N VAL A 141 19.49 5.85 8.53
CA VAL A 141 18.07 5.86 8.92
C VAL A 141 17.91 6.57 10.26
N PRO A 142 17.46 7.84 10.27
CA PRO A 142 17.12 8.55 11.50
C PRO A 142 16.11 7.76 12.33
N HIS A 143 16.32 7.68 13.64
CA HIS A 143 15.41 6.97 14.55
C HIS A 143 13.97 7.47 14.43
N PHE A 144 13.79 8.77 14.21
CA PHE A 144 12.49 9.40 14.00
C PHE A 144 11.70 8.78 12.82
N ILE A 145 12.34 8.54 11.68
CA ILE A 145 11.68 7.92 10.51
C ILE A 145 11.32 6.46 10.80
N VAL A 146 12.18 5.73 11.53
CA VAL A 146 11.86 4.38 12.01
C VAL A 146 10.63 4.40 12.91
N TRP A 147 10.61 5.32 13.89
CA TRP A 147 9.50 5.45 14.81
C TRP A 147 8.19 5.79 14.11
N LEU A 148 8.21 6.75 13.17
CA LEU A 148 7.05 7.10 12.35
C LEU A 148 6.53 5.87 11.62
N ARG A 149 7.38 5.17 10.85
CA ARG A 149 6.99 3.97 10.09
C ARG A 149 6.29 2.91 10.95
N TYR A 150 6.78 2.67 12.16
CA TYR A 150 6.26 1.63 13.04
C TYR A 150 5.26 2.15 14.08
N THR A 151 4.75 3.38 13.95
CA THR A 151 3.76 3.93 14.89
C THR A 151 2.57 4.57 14.17
N THR A 152 2.78 5.27 13.04
CA THR A 152 1.69 5.94 12.32
C THR A 152 0.65 4.98 11.77
N PHE A 153 1.02 3.71 11.51
CA PHE A 153 0.08 2.68 11.07
C PHE A 153 -1.07 2.45 12.06
N ILE A 154 -0.89 2.73 13.35
CA ILE A 154 -1.94 2.53 14.38
C ILE A 154 -3.20 3.31 14.03
N ILE A 155 -3.03 4.53 13.53
CA ILE A 155 -4.11 5.47 13.16
C ILE A 155 -4.37 5.42 11.65
N LEU A 156 -3.32 5.50 10.82
CA LEU A 156 -3.48 5.61 9.37
C LEU A 156 -4.03 4.34 8.73
N TYR A 157 -3.77 3.16 9.31
CA TYR A 157 -4.22 1.90 8.72
C TYR A 157 -5.75 1.73 8.81
N PRO A 158 -6.40 1.91 9.99
CA PRO A 158 -7.86 1.96 10.07
C PRO A 158 -8.49 3.07 9.22
N ILE A 159 -7.89 4.27 9.18
CA ILE A 159 -8.39 5.39 8.37
C ILE A 159 -8.37 5.02 6.88
N GLY A 160 -7.25 4.49 6.39
CA GLY A 160 -7.11 4.07 4.99
C GLY A 160 -8.14 3.01 4.62
N VAL A 161 -8.27 1.96 5.42
CA VAL A 161 -9.23 0.88 5.19
C VAL A 161 -10.67 1.36 5.23
N THR A 162 -11.00 2.29 6.14
CA THR A 162 -12.33 2.92 6.18
C THR A 162 -12.60 3.70 4.89
N GLY A 163 -11.63 4.50 4.42
CA GLY A 163 -11.75 5.22 3.15
C GLY A 163 -11.96 4.29 1.95
N GLU A 164 -11.20 3.19 1.90
CA GLU A 164 -11.34 2.15 0.86
C GLU A 164 -12.73 1.52 0.87
N LEU A 165 -13.22 1.07 2.04
CA LEU A 165 -14.53 0.45 2.18
C LEU A 165 -15.68 1.41 1.83
N LEU A 166 -15.54 2.70 2.13
CA LEU A 166 -16.51 3.72 1.71
C LEU A 166 -16.54 3.89 0.19
N CYS A 167 -15.39 3.87 -0.47
CA CYS A 167 -15.32 3.87 -1.94
C CYS A 167 -15.98 2.60 -2.53
N PHE A 168 -15.70 1.42 -1.96
CA PHE A 168 -16.34 0.17 -2.35
C PHE A 168 -17.85 0.22 -2.18
N TYR A 169 -18.33 0.71 -1.03
CA TYR A 169 -19.75 0.86 -0.75
C TYR A 169 -20.44 1.81 -1.75
N ALA A 170 -19.82 2.95 -2.06
CA ALA A 170 -20.33 3.87 -3.07
C ALA A 170 -20.39 3.24 -4.48
N ALA A 171 -19.37 2.47 -4.87
CA ALA A 171 -19.37 1.73 -6.13
C ALA A 171 -20.42 0.60 -6.15
N GLN A 172 -20.61 -0.09 -5.02
CA GLN A 172 -21.55 -1.19 -4.88
C GLN A 172 -23.00 -0.69 -4.96
N ASN A 173 -23.30 0.47 -4.36
CA ASN A 173 -24.60 1.13 -4.50
C ASN A 173 -24.88 1.49 -5.96
N TYR A 174 -23.88 2.05 -6.66
CA TYR A 174 -24.00 2.39 -8.08
C TYR A 174 -24.18 1.15 -8.96
N ALA A 175 -23.42 0.08 -8.69
CA ALA A 175 -23.52 -1.20 -9.40
C ALA A 175 -24.85 -1.92 -9.14
N SER A 176 -25.43 -1.77 -7.95
CA SER A 176 -26.76 -2.29 -7.62
C SER A 176 -27.86 -1.59 -8.42
N ALA A 177 -27.73 -0.27 -8.62
CA ALA A 177 -28.65 0.51 -9.44
C ALA A 177 -28.47 0.28 -10.95
N ASN A 178 -27.30 -0.20 -11.38
CA ASN A 178 -26.97 -0.44 -12.79
C ASN A 178 -26.49 -1.89 -13.02
N PRO A 179 -27.38 -2.89 -13.04
CA PRO A 179 -27.01 -4.30 -13.08
C PRO A 179 -26.26 -4.74 -14.36
N SER A 180 -26.35 -3.95 -15.44
CA SER A 180 -25.65 -4.20 -16.71
C SER A 180 -24.18 -3.73 -16.70
N LEU A 181 -23.76 -2.98 -15.68
CA LEU A 181 -22.41 -2.43 -15.59
C LEU A 181 -21.40 -3.57 -15.29
N TRP A 182 -20.44 -3.80 -16.19
CA TRP A 182 -19.38 -4.81 -16.07
C TRP A 182 -19.88 -6.23 -15.73
N SER A 183 -21.14 -6.54 -16.01
CA SER A 183 -21.77 -7.82 -15.70
C SER A 183 -22.09 -8.56 -16.99
N TYR A 184 -21.68 -9.84 -17.07
CA TYR A 184 -21.84 -10.66 -18.27
C TYR A 184 -22.86 -11.77 -18.00
N THR A 185 -24.05 -11.63 -18.59
CA THR A 185 -25.11 -12.63 -18.52
C THR A 185 -24.98 -13.56 -19.72
N LEU A 186 -24.79 -14.85 -19.44
CA LEU A 186 -24.80 -15.89 -20.47
C LEU A 186 -26.22 -16.48 -20.58
N PRO A 187 -26.68 -16.84 -21.79
CA PRO A 187 -28.03 -17.37 -22.00
C PRO A 187 -28.26 -18.80 -21.44
N ASN A 188 -27.22 -19.44 -20.90
CA ASN A 188 -27.31 -20.79 -20.34
C ASN A 188 -27.35 -20.75 -18.81
N SER A 189 -28.36 -21.35 -18.21
CA SER A 189 -28.62 -21.39 -16.76
C SER A 189 -27.55 -22.14 -15.93
N TRP A 190 -26.63 -22.86 -16.60
CA TRP A 190 -25.52 -23.60 -15.98
C TRP A 190 -24.16 -22.88 -16.06
N ASN A 191 -24.08 -21.70 -16.69
CA ASN A 191 -22.82 -20.96 -16.82
C ASN A 191 -22.69 -19.86 -15.76
N PHE A 192 -21.48 -19.74 -15.20
CA PHE A 192 -21.12 -18.72 -14.22
C PHE A 192 -21.35 -17.32 -14.80
N THR A 193 -22.39 -16.63 -14.33
CA THR A 193 -22.65 -15.22 -14.67
C THR A 193 -21.77 -14.36 -13.79
N PHE A 194 -20.84 -13.60 -14.39
CA PHE A 194 -20.04 -12.64 -13.64
C PHE A 194 -20.89 -11.41 -13.36
N SER A 195 -21.14 -11.14 -12.07
CA SER A 195 -21.77 -9.90 -11.63
C SER A 195 -20.75 -9.05 -10.90
N TYR A 196 -20.57 -7.83 -11.40
CA TYR A 196 -19.67 -6.87 -10.80
C TYR A 196 -20.10 -6.50 -9.36
N ASN A 197 -21.40 -6.44 -9.07
CA ASN A 197 -21.92 -6.17 -7.72
C ASN A 197 -21.53 -7.27 -6.72
N TYR A 198 -21.78 -8.54 -7.05
CA TYR A 198 -21.38 -9.66 -6.17
C TYR A 198 -19.87 -9.74 -6.00
N PHE A 199 -19.10 -9.38 -7.03
CA PHE A 199 -17.64 -9.29 -6.93
C PHE A 199 -17.20 -8.19 -5.95
N LEU A 200 -17.80 -6.99 -6.00
CA LEU A 200 -17.49 -5.91 -5.03
C LEU A 200 -17.81 -6.34 -3.59
N ILE A 201 -18.98 -6.97 -3.36
CA ILE A 201 -19.37 -7.49 -2.04
C ILE A 201 -18.36 -8.55 -1.57
N PHE A 202 -17.97 -9.48 -2.43
CA PHE A 202 -16.98 -10.50 -2.11
C PHE A 202 -15.64 -9.88 -1.68
N VAL A 203 -15.15 -8.87 -2.42
CA VAL A 203 -13.92 -8.16 -2.05
C VAL A 203 -14.07 -7.46 -0.71
N MET A 204 -15.20 -6.79 -0.44
CA MET A 204 -15.46 -6.18 0.88
C MET A 204 -15.45 -7.21 2.01
N LEU A 205 -15.99 -8.41 1.79
CA LEU A 205 -15.96 -9.50 2.77
C LEU A 205 -14.54 -10.01 3.04
N LEU A 206 -13.65 -10.01 2.03
CA LEU A 206 -12.24 -10.38 2.21
C LEU A 206 -11.48 -9.42 3.15
N TYR A 207 -11.94 -8.17 3.32
CA TYR A 207 -11.32 -7.27 4.30
C TYR A 207 -11.47 -7.79 5.74
N ILE A 208 -12.55 -8.52 6.07
CA ILE A 208 -12.81 -9.03 7.43
C ILE A 208 -11.69 -9.94 7.93
N PRO A 209 -11.27 -11.01 7.21
CA PRO A 209 -10.15 -11.85 7.64
C PRO A 209 -8.78 -11.21 7.37
N LEU A 210 -8.61 -10.47 6.27
CA LEU A 210 -7.29 -9.97 5.85
C LEU A 210 -6.82 -8.79 6.70
N PHE A 211 -7.72 -7.87 7.07
CA PHE A 211 -7.36 -6.65 7.81
C PHE A 211 -6.73 -6.96 9.18
N PRO A 212 -7.35 -7.77 10.07
CA PRO A 212 -6.78 -8.04 11.39
C PRO A 212 -5.43 -8.73 11.32
N GLN A 213 -5.26 -9.69 10.39
CA GLN A 213 -4.00 -10.40 10.22
C GLN A 213 -2.86 -9.44 9.89
N MET A 214 -3.08 -8.54 8.92
CA MET A 214 -2.07 -7.59 8.46
C MET A 214 -1.79 -6.50 9.50
N TYR A 215 -2.83 -6.05 10.20
CA TYR A 215 -2.72 -5.05 11.26
C TYR A 215 -1.96 -5.60 12.48
N LEU A 216 -2.28 -6.80 12.96
CA LEU A 216 -1.58 -7.44 14.08
C LEU A 216 -0.13 -7.79 13.74
N HIS A 217 0.14 -8.14 12.48
CA HIS A 217 1.51 -8.36 12.01
C HIS A 217 2.36 -7.08 12.13
N MET A 218 1.80 -5.90 11.87
CA MET A 218 2.50 -4.63 12.05
C MET A 218 2.85 -4.35 13.53
N PHE A 219 1.99 -4.75 14.48
CA PHE A 219 2.32 -4.68 15.91
C PHE A 219 3.46 -5.62 16.29
N ALA A 220 3.49 -6.84 15.75
CA ALA A 220 4.59 -7.76 15.95
C ALA A 220 5.91 -7.19 15.41
N GLN A 221 5.88 -6.56 14.23
CA GLN A 221 7.04 -5.87 13.66
C GLN A 221 7.50 -4.68 14.50
N ARG A 222 6.55 -3.86 14.99
CA ARG A 222 6.84 -2.75 15.90
C ARG A 222 7.56 -3.23 17.14
N LYS A 223 7.05 -4.27 17.82
CA LYS A 223 7.68 -4.85 19.02
C LYS A 223 9.09 -5.34 18.72
N LYS A 224 9.30 -5.99 17.58
CA LYS A 224 10.63 -6.50 17.16
C LYS A 224 11.65 -5.38 16.95
N ILE A 225 11.24 -4.26 16.34
CA ILE A 225 12.17 -3.21 15.89
C ILE A 225 12.37 -2.12 16.94
N LEU A 226 11.28 -1.66 17.57
CA LEU A 226 11.32 -0.61 18.59
C LEU A 226 11.42 -1.17 20.02
N GLY A 227 10.95 -2.40 20.26
CA GLY A 227 10.93 -3.01 21.60
C GLY A 227 12.23 -3.70 22.01
N THR A 228 13.29 -3.66 21.18
CA THR A 228 14.60 -4.17 21.59
C THR A 228 15.37 -3.04 22.31
N PRO A 229 15.59 -3.11 23.63
CA PRO A 229 16.37 -2.10 24.34
C PRO A 229 17.80 -2.03 23.80
N ALA A 230 18.36 -0.81 23.74
CA ALA A 230 19.68 -0.53 23.20
C ALA A 230 20.81 -1.38 23.84
N SER A 231 20.65 -1.81 25.10
CA SER A 231 21.64 -2.64 25.80
C SER A 231 21.87 -4.02 25.17
N LEU A 232 20.85 -4.63 24.54
CA LEU A 232 20.98 -5.95 23.91
C LEU A 232 21.65 -5.90 22.53
N LYS A 233 21.66 -4.74 21.86
CA LYS A 233 22.41 -4.55 20.60
C LYS A 233 23.91 -4.47 20.85
N THR A 234 24.33 -3.78 21.90
CA THR A 234 25.75 -3.70 22.31
C THR A 234 26.27 -5.07 22.76
N GLN A 235 25.46 -5.86 23.49
CA GLN A 235 25.85 -7.20 23.93
C GLN A 235 26.02 -8.21 22.77
N LYS A 236 25.22 -8.12 21.71
CA LYS A 236 25.36 -8.97 20.51
C LYS A 236 26.61 -8.64 19.69
N ILE A 237 27.01 -7.36 19.66
CA ILE A 237 28.23 -6.92 18.97
C ILE A 237 29.47 -7.35 19.77
N ASP A 238 29.44 -7.24 21.11
CA ASP A 238 30.56 -7.66 21.97
C ASP A 238 30.77 -9.19 21.95
N HIS A 239 29.69 -9.99 22.01
CA HIS A 239 29.79 -11.46 21.91
C HIS A 239 30.27 -11.95 20.53
N SER A 240 29.90 -11.28 19.44
CA SER A 240 30.38 -11.63 18.09
C SER A 240 31.84 -11.23 17.85
N THR A 241 32.36 -10.28 18.62
CA THR A 241 33.76 -9.80 18.51
C THR A 241 34.67 -10.68 19.37
N LYS A 242 34.23 -11.08 20.56
CA LYS A 242 34.94 -12.04 21.43
C LYS A 242 34.96 -13.48 20.92
N ALA A 243 34.00 -13.90 20.09
CA ALA A 243 34.00 -15.22 19.48
C ALA A 243 34.89 -15.33 18.22
N LYS A 244 35.53 -14.23 17.79
CA LYS A 244 36.45 -14.17 16.65
C LYS A 244 37.90 -13.86 17.04
N MET A 245 38.17 -13.71 18.34
CA MET A 245 39.51 -13.77 18.95
C MET A 245 39.68 -15.15 19.57
#